data_AF-A0A938BR73-F1
#
_entry.id   AF-A0A938BR73-F1
#
_cell.length_a   1.000
_cell.length_b   1.000
_cell.length_c   1.000
_cell.angle_alpha   90.00
_cell.angle_beta   90.00
_cell.angle_gamma   90.00
#
_symmetry.space_group_name_H-M   'P 1'
#
loop_
_entity.id
_entity.type
_entity.pdbx_description
1 polymer ?
#
loop_
_entity_poly.entity_id
_entity_poly.type
_entity_poly.pdbx_seq_one_letter_code
_entity_poly.pdbx_strand_id
1 'polypeptide(L)' 'MSWNFRHIVNFGRIRLFNAVNMEEGYGNLEIRTPKEVLDYE' A
#
# COMPACT_ATOMS: atom_id res chain seq x y z
N MET A 1 -10.73 -5.20 16.60
CA MET A 1 -9.85 -5.88 15.61
C MET A 1 -8.90 -4.82 15.05
N SER A 2 -7.62 -4.84 15.44
CA SER A 2 -6.61 -3.90 14.93
C SER A 2 -5.91 -4.52 13.72
N TRP A 3 -5.97 -3.84 12.58
CA TRP A 3 -5.13 -4.17 11.44
C TRP A 3 -3.76 -3.54 11.69
N ASN A 4 -2.78 -4.37 12.04
CA ASN A 4 -1.39 -3.93 12.15
C ASN A 4 -0.73 -3.91 10.76
N PHE A 5 0.42 -3.24 10.64
CA PHE A 5 1.18 -3.13 9.40
C PHE A 5 1.41 -4.50 8.74
N ARG A 6 1.72 -5.54 9.51
CA ARG A 6 1.95 -6.90 8.99
C ARG A 6 0.71 -7.52 8.33
N HIS A 7 -0.50 -7.16 8.76
CA HIS A 7 -1.74 -7.62 8.13
C HIS A 7 -2.09 -6.83 6.86
N ILE A 8 -1.67 -5.57 6.78
CA ILE A 8 -1.92 -4.69 5.64
C ILE A 8 -0.89 -4.94 4.53
N VAL A 9 0.37 -5.22 4.89
CA VAL A 9 1.48 -5.34 3.94
C VAL A 9 1.64 -6.78 3.46
N ASN A 10 0.91 -7.11 2.41
CA ASN A 10 1.19 -8.28 1.59
C ASN A 10 1.71 -7.83 0.22
N PHE A 11 3.04 -7.82 0.07
CA PHE A 11 3.71 -7.37 -1.16
C PHE A 11 3.27 -8.10 -2.43
N GLY A 12 2.91 -9.38 -2.32
CA GLY A 12 2.40 -10.15 -3.45
C GLY A 12 1.06 -9.62 -3.94
N ARG A 13 0.13 -9.35 -3.02
CA ARG A 13 -1.19 -8.80 -3.34
C ARG A 13 -1.11 -7.36 -3.84
N ILE A 14 -0.29 -6.52 -3.22
CA ILE A 14 -0.12 -5.11 -3.61
C ILE A 14 0.33 -5.00 -5.07
N ARG A 15 1.24 -5.87 -5.52
CA ARG A 15 1.67 -5.91 -6.92
C ARG A 15 0.53 -6.23 -7.88
N LEU A 16 -0.33 -7.18 -7.52
CA LEU A 16 -1.49 -7.54 -8.34
C LEU A 16 -2.53 -6.42 -8.38
N PHE A 17 -2.80 -5.77 -7.24
CA PHE A 17 -3.70 -4.62 -7.20
C PHE A 17 -3.15 -3.45 -8.02
N ASN A 18 -1.84 -3.18 -7.94
CA ASN A 18 -1.21 -2.13 -8.75
C ASN A 18 -1.24 -2.46 -10.24
N ALA A 19 -1.13 -3.74 -10.63
CA ALA A 19 -1.28 -4.14 -12.02
C ALA A 19 -2.68 -3.80 -12.55
N VAL A 20 -3.74 -4.16 -11.80
CA VAL A 20 -5.12 -3.83 -12.16
C VAL A 20 -5.35 -2.32 -12.17
N ASN A 21 -4.86 -1.60 -11.15
CA ASN A 21 -4.97 -0.14 -11.12
C ASN A 21 -4.31 0.50 -12.35
N MET A 22 -3.15 0.00 -12.76
CA MET A 22 -2.45 0.48 -13.94
C MET A 22 -3.22 0.20 -15.23
N GLU A 23 -3.84 -0.97 -15.36
CA GLU A 23 -4.71 -1.30 -16.51
C GLU A 23 -5.95 -0.40 -16.57
N GLU A 24 -6.53 -0.07 -15.43
CA GLU A 24 -7.71 0.78 -15.32
C GLU A 24 -7.39 2.29 -15.30
N GLY A 25 -6.11 2.67 -15.37
CA GLY A 25 -5.66 4.06 -15.37
C GLY A 25 -5.68 4.76 -14.00
N TYR A 26 -5.80 4.00 -12.91
CA TYR A 26 -5.67 4.48 -11.54
C TYR A 26 -4.20 4.55 -11.09
N GLY A 27 -3.95 5.34 -10.04
CA GLY A 27 -2.63 5.43 -9.42
C GLY A 27 -2.22 4.16 -8.65
N ASN A 28 -0.93 4.02 -8.41
CA ASN A 28 -0.39 2.92 -7.62
C ASN A 28 -0.73 3.08 -6.14
N LEU A 29 -1.11 1.98 -5.49
CA LEU A 29 -1.11 1.87 -4.04
C LEU A 29 0.32 1.85 -3.53
N GLU A 30 0.69 2.89 -2.81
CA GLU A 30 1.92 2.97 -2.01
C GLU A 30 1.62 2.66 -0.55
N ILE A 31 2.36 1.71 0.02
CA ILE A 31 2.29 1.46 1.46
C ILE A 31 3.47 2.16 2.12
N ARG A 32 3.16 3.16 2.94
CA ARG A 32 4.13 3.86 3.80
C ARG A 32 4.14 3.22 5.18
N THR A 33 5.32 3.14 5.79
CA THR A 33 5.44 2.81 7.21
C THR A 33 4.97 3.98 8.07
N PRO A 34 4.54 3.75 9.33
CA PRO A 34 4.15 4.83 10.23
C PRO A 34 5.24 5.91 10.36
N LYS A 35 6.52 5.52 10.34
CA LYS A 35 7.64 6.45 10.41
C LYS A 35 7.73 7.37 9.18
N GLU A 36 7.50 6.84 7.98
CA GLU A 36 7.50 7.67 6.76
C GLU A 36 6.33 8.64 6.70
N VAL A 37 5.21 8.33 7.36
CA VAL A 37 4.07 9.26 7.45
C VAL A 37 4.31 10.35 8.49
N LEU A 38 5.05 10.02 9.57
CA LEU A 38 5.40 10.97 10.63
C LEU A 38 6.50 11.96 10.23
N ASP A 39 7.29 11.65 9.20
CA ASP A 39 8.37 12.51 8.67
C ASP A 39 7.86 13.55 7.63
N TYR A 40 6.54 13.63 7.39
CA TYR A 40 5.91 14.57 6.44
C TYR A 40 5.39 15.87 7.09
N GLU A 41 5.93 16.25 8.25
CA GLU A 41 5.65 17.50 8.97
C GLU A 41 6.89 18.40 9.02
#